data_AF-A0A2D9VDX1-F1
#
_entry.id   AF-A0A2D9VDX1-F1
#
_cell.length_a   1.000
_cell.length_b   1.000
_cell.length_c   1.000
_cell.angle_alpha   90.00
_cell.angle_beta   90.00
_cell.angle_gamma   90.00
#
_symmetry.space_group_name_H-M   'P 1'
#
loop_
_entity.id
_entity.type
_entity.pdbx_description
1 polymer ?
#
loop_
_entity_poly.entity_id
_entity_poly.type
_entity_poly.pdbx_seq_one_letter_code
_entity_poly.pdbx_strand_id
1 'polypeptide(L)'
;MKNIIYILNTFIISLSIIYAEDSINIAWFNFNNVDVDENNEIHSDLSNQIFNQFINTVKKDMKFINEINFISIKELDREYRQINNKMMDVIKPLFKDNFYGSIDRNILVEKIEMISDKFTLAQMDFLVDSIIVYIDKTTKSITTDMMNFKNGLSNADMAMLNNLISQEIDKTLKKQTFPSFMVSAIESFKTDVIIIGEYSIIKDEININLHLYNSKDFSLIDSIYSKSFINKTHILIKDLEFKLLKKLKIDINQTEKEQLSQYDFNSFSKKYYSLYFSNIFESSDIKEIKYRLQIDDQYDFSNSHYKNFFRGLFENKIGYMIKLYDDDNYYQVYSTESYNNSSVTIDILRSDWKNQVGGISNRETRLESPKSQRIMNIQYSDIESIYLHRGQDNLISLLKQITIYSSVIAVVFLLNIFI
;
A
#
# COMPACT_ATOMS: atom_id res chain seq x y z
N MET A 1 26.29 -4.12 50.79
CA MET A 1 26.94 -4.26 49.45
C MET A 1 26.01 -4.83 48.37
N LYS A 2 25.19 -5.87 48.62
CA LYS A 2 24.26 -6.40 47.60
C LYS A 2 23.24 -5.37 47.05
N ASN A 3 22.74 -4.45 47.87
CA ASN A 3 21.81 -3.41 47.40
C ASN A 3 22.48 -2.30 46.57
N ILE A 4 23.79 -2.05 46.77
CA ILE A 4 24.53 -1.04 45.98
C ILE A 4 24.80 -1.60 44.57
N ILE A 5 25.09 -2.90 44.45
CA ILE A 5 25.28 -3.57 43.15
C ILE A 5 23.97 -3.61 42.35
N TYR A 6 22.83 -3.78 43.02
CA TYR A 6 21.52 -3.78 42.34
C TYR A 6 21.17 -2.37 41.81
N ILE A 7 21.43 -1.32 42.59
CA ILE A 7 21.23 0.07 42.14
C ILE A 7 22.20 0.42 41.01
N LEU A 8 23.47 0.01 41.08
CA LEU A 8 24.43 0.24 40.00
C LEU A 8 24.06 -0.50 38.71
N ASN A 9 23.60 -1.75 38.79
CA ASN A 9 23.16 -2.49 37.60
C ASN A 9 21.89 -1.88 36.99
N THR A 10 20.97 -1.38 37.80
CA THR A 10 19.77 -0.70 37.29
C THR A 10 20.15 0.64 36.65
N PHE A 11 21.12 1.37 37.23
CA PHE A 11 21.61 2.65 36.72
C PHE A 11 22.42 2.48 35.42
N ILE A 12 23.25 1.44 35.32
CA ILE A 12 24.00 1.09 34.11
C ILE A 12 23.05 0.62 33.01
N ILE A 13 22.03 -0.18 33.33
CA ILE A 13 21.01 -0.58 32.35
C ILE A 13 20.23 0.63 31.84
N SER A 14 19.88 1.58 32.73
CA SER A 14 19.22 2.83 32.31
C SER A 14 20.14 3.76 31.50
N LEU A 15 21.45 3.76 31.76
CA LEU A 15 22.44 4.51 30.97
C LEU A 15 22.73 3.85 29.62
N SER A 16 22.66 2.51 29.52
CA SER A 16 22.75 1.80 28.24
C SER A 16 21.48 1.89 27.39
N ILE A 17 20.36 2.36 27.95
CA ILE A 17 19.16 2.74 27.17
C ILE A 17 19.26 4.20 26.67
N ILE A 18 20.23 4.98 27.15
CA ILE A 18 20.46 6.38 26.73
C ILE A 18 21.46 6.48 25.56
N TYR A 19 22.11 5.38 25.16
CA TYR A 19 22.85 5.27 23.90
C TYR A 19 22.10 4.41 22.89
N ALA A 20 20.80 4.69 22.69
CA ALA A 20 20.23 4.35 21.40
C ALA A 20 21.00 5.19 20.37
N GLU A 21 21.81 4.53 19.55
CA GLU A 21 22.25 5.09 18.27
C GLU A 21 21.02 5.74 17.63
N ASP A 22 21.16 6.99 17.19
CA ASP A 22 20.03 7.81 16.71
C ASP A 22 19.26 7.02 15.64
N SER A 23 18.10 6.47 16.01
CA SER A 23 17.26 5.74 15.07
C SER A 23 16.72 6.74 14.05
N ILE A 24 16.79 6.37 12.76
CA ILE A 24 16.31 7.21 11.67
C ILE A 24 14.78 7.28 11.78
N ASN A 25 14.28 8.44 12.16
CA ASN A 25 12.86 8.69 12.24
C ASN A 25 12.32 9.10 10.87
N ILE A 26 11.29 8.40 10.41
CA ILE A 26 10.74 8.59 9.09
C ILE A 26 9.28 8.99 9.19
N ALA A 27 8.96 10.21 8.77
CA ALA A 27 7.58 10.65 8.57
C ALA A 27 7.08 10.09 7.24
N TRP A 28 6.04 9.25 7.29
CA TRP A 28 5.62 8.51 6.11
C TRP A 28 4.64 9.29 5.21
N PHE A 29 5.09 9.59 3.99
CA PHE A 29 4.51 9.22 2.68
C PHE A 29 3.08 9.70 2.41
N ASN A 30 3.01 10.74 1.58
CA ASN A 30 1.85 11.00 0.76
C ASN A 30 2.15 10.57 -0.68
N PHE A 31 1.18 9.94 -1.33
CA PHE A 31 1.22 9.75 -2.78
C PHE A 31 0.65 10.99 -3.43
N ASN A 32 1.52 11.92 -3.82
CA ASN A 32 1.10 13.24 -4.30
C ASN A 32 0.65 13.23 -5.76
N ASN A 33 1.11 12.24 -6.52
CA ASN A 33 0.74 12.08 -7.91
C ASN A 33 0.33 10.64 -8.17
N VAL A 34 -0.86 10.51 -8.76
CA VAL A 34 -1.51 9.25 -9.08
C VAL A 34 -2.04 9.38 -10.50
N ASP A 35 -1.42 8.64 -11.42
CA ASP A 35 -1.87 8.57 -12.80
C ASP A 35 -2.50 7.20 -13.06
N VAL A 36 -3.83 7.17 -13.10
CA VAL A 36 -4.62 5.93 -13.14
C VAL A 36 -5.77 6.10 -14.11
N ASP A 37 -6.03 5.08 -14.92
CA ASP A 37 -7.26 5.00 -15.72
C ASP A 37 -8.47 4.80 -14.78
N GLU A 38 -9.10 5.91 -14.38
CA GLU A 38 -10.26 5.91 -13.46
C GLU A 38 -11.47 5.16 -14.05
N ASN A 39 -11.53 4.94 -15.36
CA ASN A 39 -12.59 4.17 -16.00
C ASN A 39 -12.39 2.65 -15.85
N ASN A 40 -11.18 2.22 -15.47
CA ASN A 40 -10.89 0.82 -15.19
C ASN A 40 -11.11 0.55 -13.69
N GLU A 41 -12.18 -0.19 -13.39
CA GLU A 41 -12.57 -0.52 -12.00
C GLU A 41 -11.44 -1.22 -11.23
N ILE A 42 -10.69 -2.13 -11.88
CA ILE A 42 -9.56 -2.83 -11.26
C ILE A 42 -8.47 -1.84 -10.86
N HIS A 43 -8.15 -0.90 -11.76
CA HIS A 43 -7.12 0.10 -11.49
C HIS A 43 -7.55 1.07 -10.39
N SER A 44 -8.81 1.51 -10.41
CA SER A 44 -9.40 2.39 -9.39
C SER A 44 -9.43 1.74 -8.01
N ASP A 45 -9.87 0.47 -7.93
CA ASP A 45 -9.88 -0.29 -6.68
C ASP A 45 -8.47 -0.52 -6.13
N LEU A 46 -7.51 -0.82 -6.99
CA LEU A 46 -6.12 -1.00 -6.59
C LEU A 46 -5.48 0.31 -6.13
N SER A 47 -5.72 1.41 -6.86
CA SER A 47 -5.31 2.77 -6.49
C SER A 47 -5.79 3.14 -5.10
N ASN A 48 -7.08 2.92 -4.83
CA ASN A 48 -7.67 3.13 -3.50
C ASN A 48 -7.03 2.24 -2.42
N GLN A 49 -6.73 0.98 -2.74
CA GLN A 49 -6.08 0.06 -1.81
C GLN A 49 -4.64 0.49 -1.50
N ILE A 50 -3.83 0.84 -2.51
CA ILE A 50 -2.46 1.34 -2.36
C ILE A 50 -2.47 2.60 -1.49
N PHE A 51 -3.32 3.57 -1.82
CA PHE A 51 -3.44 4.82 -1.07
C PHE A 51 -3.75 4.58 0.42
N ASN A 52 -4.67 3.66 0.73
CA ASN A 52 -5.13 3.43 2.11
C ASN A 52 -4.24 2.49 2.94
N GLN A 53 -3.55 1.55 2.30
CA GLN A 53 -2.95 0.42 3.01
C GLN A 53 -1.45 0.23 2.80
N PHE A 54 -0.85 0.71 1.70
CA PHE A 54 0.58 0.52 1.42
C PHE A 54 1.46 0.97 2.59
N ILE A 55 1.11 2.12 3.16
CA ILE A 55 1.75 2.69 4.35
C ILE A 55 1.75 1.77 5.55
N ASN A 56 0.59 1.21 5.85
CA ASN A 56 0.46 0.35 7.00
C ASN A 56 1.24 -0.95 6.80
N THR A 57 1.31 -1.45 5.57
CA THR A 57 2.09 -2.62 5.20
C THR A 57 3.58 -2.39 5.46
N VAL A 58 4.20 -1.37 4.86
CA VAL A 58 5.64 -1.15 5.03
C VAL A 58 6.02 -0.84 6.47
N LYS A 59 5.21 -0.03 7.17
CA LYS A 59 5.44 0.28 8.59
C LYS A 59 5.41 -0.95 9.47
N LYS A 60 4.61 -1.95 9.11
CA LYS A 60 4.49 -3.18 9.90
C LYS A 60 5.69 -4.08 9.64
N ASP A 61 6.07 -4.18 8.38
CA ASP A 61 7.11 -5.09 7.94
C ASP A 61 8.49 -4.60 8.32
N MET A 62 8.76 -3.30 8.36
CA MET A 62 10.07 -2.79 8.75
C MET A 62 10.26 -2.58 10.25
N LYS A 63 9.23 -2.81 11.09
CA LYS A 63 9.34 -2.68 12.56
C LYS A 63 10.36 -3.61 13.20
N PHE A 64 10.79 -4.67 12.51
CA PHE A 64 11.83 -5.55 13.04
C PHE A 64 13.23 -4.90 13.03
N ILE A 65 13.42 -3.79 12.31
CA ILE A 65 14.69 -3.08 12.21
C ILE A 65 14.71 -1.95 13.24
N ASN A 66 15.59 -2.03 14.22
CA ASN A 66 15.70 -1.04 15.29
C ASN A 66 16.23 0.33 14.82
N GLU A 67 16.90 0.37 13.66
CA GLU A 67 17.45 1.60 13.06
C GLU A 67 16.40 2.49 12.41
N ILE A 68 15.17 1.99 12.17
CA ILE A 68 14.11 2.79 11.55
C ILE A 68 12.92 2.93 12.48
N ASN A 69 12.55 4.18 12.74
CA ASN A 69 11.33 4.49 13.46
C ASN A 69 10.31 5.17 12.54
N PHE A 70 9.26 4.45 12.18
CA PHE A 70 8.16 5.00 11.40
C PHE A 70 7.13 5.71 12.27
N ILE A 71 6.83 6.95 11.92
CA ILE A 71 5.72 7.69 12.54
C ILE A 71 4.39 7.08 12.11
N SER A 72 3.48 6.81 13.04
CA SER A 72 2.22 6.12 12.74
C SER A 72 1.32 6.93 11.77
N ILE A 73 0.64 6.26 10.82
CA ILE A 73 -0.20 6.97 9.81
C ILE A 73 -1.34 7.75 10.48
N LYS A 74 -1.94 7.17 11.52
CA LYS A 74 -3.07 7.76 12.22
C LYS A 74 -2.70 9.08 12.88
N GLU A 75 -1.47 9.16 13.39
CA GLU A 75 -0.93 10.37 14.01
C GLU A 75 -0.62 11.42 12.95
N LEU A 76 0.05 11.03 11.86
CA LEU A 76 0.32 11.91 10.72
C LEU A 76 -0.98 12.46 10.11
N ASP A 77 -1.97 11.61 9.84
CA ASP A 77 -3.25 12.00 9.25
C ASP A 77 -4.03 12.98 10.14
N ARG A 78 -3.95 12.80 11.46
CA ARG A 78 -4.63 13.68 12.41
C ARG A 78 -4.01 15.06 12.37
N GLU A 79 -2.69 15.16 12.44
CA GLU A 79 -1.99 16.45 12.39
C GLU A 79 -2.08 17.09 11.01
N TYR A 80 -1.97 16.30 9.94
CA TYR A 80 -2.15 16.72 8.56
C TYR A 80 -3.48 17.46 8.39
N ARG A 81 -4.58 16.87 8.85
CA ARG A 81 -5.91 17.51 8.78
C ARG A 81 -5.96 18.81 9.58
N GLN A 82 -5.30 18.87 10.74
CA GLN A 82 -5.28 20.08 11.56
C GLN A 82 -4.49 21.22 10.91
N ILE A 83 -3.27 20.94 10.43
CA ILE A 83 -2.43 21.92 9.74
C ILE A 83 -3.15 22.42 8.49
N ASN A 84 -3.67 21.49 7.66
CA ASN A 84 -4.35 21.86 6.42
C ASN A 84 -5.57 22.75 6.68
N ASN A 85 -6.40 22.42 7.68
CA ASN A 85 -7.55 23.26 8.03
C ASN A 85 -7.15 24.67 8.47
N LYS A 86 -6.17 24.78 9.39
CA LYS A 86 -5.65 26.08 9.85
C LYS A 86 -5.05 26.90 8.71
N MET A 87 -4.34 26.24 7.80
CA MET A 87 -3.74 26.89 6.65
C MET A 87 -4.78 27.39 5.65
N MET A 88 -5.84 26.63 5.40
CA MET A 88 -6.95 27.09 4.55
C MET A 88 -7.67 28.30 5.15
N ASP A 89 -7.82 28.37 6.47
CA ASP A 89 -8.44 29.52 7.14
C ASP A 89 -7.63 30.82 6.97
N VAL A 90 -6.32 30.70 6.79
CA VAL A 90 -5.40 31.83 6.60
C VAL A 90 -5.22 32.20 5.12
N ILE A 91 -5.13 31.20 4.25
CA ILE A 91 -4.94 31.39 2.80
C ILE A 91 -6.22 31.97 2.18
N LYS A 92 -7.40 31.38 2.42
CA LYS A 92 -8.65 31.80 1.75
C LYS A 92 -8.94 33.31 1.82
N PRO A 93 -8.82 34.00 2.97
CA PRO A 93 -9.02 35.44 3.04
C PRO A 93 -8.06 36.25 2.16
N LEU A 94 -6.79 35.83 2.05
CA LEU A 94 -5.79 36.54 1.24
C LEU A 94 -6.14 36.54 -0.25
N PHE A 95 -6.89 35.53 -0.72
CA PHE A 95 -7.33 35.38 -2.11
C PHE A 95 -8.68 36.01 -2.41
N LYS A 96 -9.47 36.29 -1.39
CA LYS A 96 -10.80 36.88 -1.57
C LYS A 96 -10.72 38.32 -2.10
N ASP A 97 -9.64 39.03 -1.77
CA ASP A 97 -9.50 40.47 -2.01
C ASP A 97 -8.47 40.84 -3.09
N ASN A 98 -7.58 39.91 -3.51
CA ASN A 98 -6.43 40.21 -4.40
C ASN A 98 -6.39 39.33 -5.66
N PHE A 99 -7.46 39.35 -6.46
CA PHE A 99 -7.60 38.57 -7.70
C PHE A 99 -6.62 38.93 -8.83
N TYR A 100 -6.04 40.13 -8.79
CA TYR A 100 -5.23 40.69 -9.86
C TYR A 100 -3.81 41.08 -9.41
N GLY A 101 -3.43 40.78 -8.16
CA GLY A 101 -2.15 41.13 -7.58
C GLY A 101 -1.26 39.91 -7.37
N SER A 102 0.05 40.06 -7.63
CA SER A 102 1.05 39.14 -7.09
C SER A 102 0.92 39.13 -5.57
N ILE A 103 0.71 37.96 -4.98
CA ILE A 103 0.65 37.83 -3.52
C ILE A 103 2.01 38.26 -2.96
N ASP A 104 1.99 39.17 -1.99
CA ASP A 104 3.23 39.55 -1.32
C ASP A 104 3.75 38.36 -0.51
N ARG A 105 4.95 37.90 -0.87
CA ARG A 105 5.68 36.83 -0.18
C ARG A 105 5.77 37.11 1.32
N ASN A 106 6.03 38.35 1.72
CA ASN A 106 6.22 38.73 3.12
C ASN A 106 4.91 38.60 3.92
N ILE A 107 3.77 38.92 3.32
CA ILE A 107 2.46 38.73 3.95
C ILE A 107 2.18 37.25 4.16
N LEU A 108 2.53 36.39 3.19
CA LEU A 108 2.39 34.94 3.36
C LEU A 108 3.29 34.39 4.46
N VAL A 109 4.56 34.82 4.52
CA VAL A 109 5.50 34.44 5.59
C VAL A 109 4.91 34.80 6.96
N GLU A 110 4.55 36.07 7.17
CA GLU A 110 4.00 36.55 8.45
C GLU A 110 2.75 35.74 8.86
N LYS A 111 1.86 35.49 7.90
CA LYS A 111 0.60 34.77 8.16
C LYS A 111 0.81 33.29 8.45
N ILE A 112 1.83 32.66 7.90
CA ILE A 112 2.18 31.27 8.18
C ILE A 112 2.90 31.13 9.52
N GLU A 113 3.78 32.07 9.88
CA GLU A 113 4.42 32.11 11.19
C GLU A 113 3.38 32.19 12.33
N MET A 114 2.26 32.88 12.08
CA MET A 114 1.11 32.89 13.01
C MET A 114 0.43 31.52 13.19
N ILE A 115 0.59 30.58 12.25
CA ILE A 115 0.01 29.23 12.31
C ILE A 115 0.89 28.27 13.12
N SER A 116 2.21 28.34 12.91
CA SER A 116 3.18 27.53 13.67
C SER A 116 4.55 28.19 13.71
N ASP A 117 5.07 28.34 14.91
CA ASP A 117 6.45 28.74 15.22
C ASP A 117 7.46 27.58 15.07
N LYS A 118 7.00 26.42 14.59
CA LYS A 118 7.79 25.18 14.52
C LYS A 118 8.48 24.96 13.19
N PHE A 119 8.21 25.81 12.20
CA PHE A 119 8.81 25.68 10.87
C PHE A 119 10.20 26.31 10.84
N THR A 120 11.16 25.62 10.21
CA THR A 120 12.46 26.20 9.87
C THR A 120 12.31 27.24 8.76
N LEU A 121 13.30 28.11 8.59
CA LEU A 121 13.29 29.10 7.51
C LEU A 121 13.20 28.45 6.12
N ALA A 122 13.93 27.35 5.89
CA ALA A 122 13.84 26.60 4.63
C ALA A 122 12.43 26.04 4.38
N GLN A 123 11.73 25.63 5.45
CA GLN A 123 10.33 25.17 5.42
C GLN A 123 9.36 26.28 5.08
N MET A 124 9.55 27.42 5.70
CA MET A 124 8.78 28.64 5.44
C MET A 124 8.95 29.10 3.99
N ASP A 125 10.18 29.16 3.49
CA ASP A 125 10.47 29.59 2.12
C ASP A 125 9.90 28.63 1.08
N PHE A 126 10.13 27.32 1.23
CA PHE A 126 9.58 26.30 0.34
C PHE A 126 8.05 26.37 0.28
N LEU A 127 7.41 26.56 1.43
CA LEU A 127 5.97 26.67 1.58
C LEU A 127 5.43 27.88 0.82
N VAL A 128 5.99 29.05 1.06
CA VAL A 128 5.54 30.29 0.45
C VAL A 128 5.72 30.23 -1.06
N ASP A 129 6.87 29.74 -1.53
CA ASP A 129 7.14 29.58 -2.97
C ASP A 129 6.18 28.57 -3.61
N SER A 130 5.87 27.46 -2.92
CA SER A 130 4.89 26.48 -3.38
C SER A 130 3.50 27.10 -3.54
N ILE A 131 2.97 27.77 -2.51
CA ILE A 131 1.66 28.44 -2.56
C ILE A 131 1.61 29.42 -3.74
N ILE A 132 2.62 30.28 -3.89
CA ILE A 132 2.67 31.28 -4.95
C ILE A 132 2.62 30.61 -6.33
N VAL A 133 3.46 29.60 -6.57
CA VAL A 133 3.51 28.87 -7.85
C VAL A 133 2.16 28.20 -8.15
N TYR A 134 1.53 27.59 -7.15
CA TYR A 134 0.26 26.89 -7.36
C TYR A 134 -0.89 27.84 -7.64
N ILE A 135 -0.95 28.96 -6.95
CA ILE A 135 -2.00 29.94 -7.18
C ILE A 135 -1.86 30.55 -8.56
N ASP A 136 -0.64 30.85 -9.01
CA ASP A 136 -0.38 31.29 -10.39
C ASP A 136 -0.86 30.24 -11.41
N LYS A 137 -0.54 28.95 -11.22
CA LYS A 137 -1.00 27.86 -12.09
C LYS A 137 -2.53 27.71 -12.10
N THR A 138 -3.17 27.68 -10.94
CA THR A 138 -4.64 27.52 -10.82
C THR A 138 -5.35 28.72 -11.43
N THR A 139 -4.86 29.94 -11.20
CA THR A 139 -5.41 31.17 -11.76
C THR A 139 -5.29 31.16 -13.29
N LYS A 140 -4.14 30.76 -13.83
CA LYS A 140 -3.95 30.59 -15.28
C LYS A 140 -4.88 29.54 -15.88
N SER A 141 -5.05 28.38 -15.22
CA SER A 141 -5.95 27.32 -15.69
C SER A 141 -7.39 27.82 -15.76
N ILE A 142 -7.88 28.41 -14.67
CA ILE A 142 -9.26 28.90 -14.59
C ILE A 142 -9.48 30.05 -15.58
N THR A 143 -8.52 30.97 -15.71
CA THR A 143 -8.59 32.05 -16.71
C THR A 143 -8.65 31.50 -18.13
N THR A 144 -7.91 30.42 -18.43
CA THR A 144 -7.93 29.74 -19.73
C THR A 144 -9.30 29.09 -19.99
N ASP A 145 -9.84 28.38 -18.98
CA ASP A 145 -11.16 27.74 -19.05
C ASP A 145 -12.27 28.78 -19.26
N MET A 146 -12.15 29.95 -18.62
CA MET A 146 -13.09 31.06 -18.79
C MET A 146 -12.97 31.75 -20.15
N MET A 147 -11.76 31.95 -20.68
CA MET A 147 -11.58 32.48 -22.04
C MET A 147 -12.17 31.54 -23.10
N ASN A 148 -12.21 30.23 -22.81
CA ASN A 148 -12.84 29.22 -23.67
C ASN A 148 -14.39 29.25 -23.56
N PHE A 149 -14.95 29.64 -22.41
CA PHE A 149 -16.38 29.89 -22.22
C PHE A 149 -16.77 31.32 -22.67
N LYS A 150 -17.01 31.51 -23.97
CA LYS A 150 -17.56 32.76 -24.51
C LYS A 150 -18.94 33.08 -23.90
N ASN A 151 -18.99 33.97 -22.89
CA ASN A 151 -19.94 35.08 -22.75
C ASN A 151 -19.66 35.85 -21.44
N GLY A 152 -19.75 37.18 -21.49
CA GLY A 152 -19.24 38.11 -20.49
C GLY A 152 -19.72 37.87 -19.05
N LEU A 153 -18.79 38.09 -18.11
CA LEU A 153 -18.97 37.89 -16.68
C LEU A 153 -19.70 39.07 -16.02
N SER A 154 -20.76 38.78 -15.31
CA SER A 154 -21.45 39.63 -14.33
C SER A 154 -20.78 39.56 -12.95
N ASN A 155 -21.17 40.44 -12.00
CA ASN A 155 -20.65 40.40 -10.63
C ASN A 155 -21.02 39.13 -9.84
N ALA A 156 -22.09 38.42 -10.23
CA ALA A 156 -22.43 37.12 -9.66
C ALA A 156 -21.40 36.04 -10.03
N ASP A 157 -20.71 36.22 -11.16
CA ASP A 157 -19.69 35.32 -11.66
C ASP A 157 -18.36 35.47 -10.92
N MET A 158 -18.08 36.64 -10.32
CA MET A 158 -16.89 36.87 -9.49
C MET A 158 -16.96 36.10 -8.15
N ALA A 159 -18.12 36.07 -7.48
CA ALA A 159 -18.26 35.29 -6.25
C ALA A 159 -18.18 33.76 -6.51
N MET A 160 -18.71 33.32 -7.64
CA MET A 160 -18.59 31.93 -8.09
C MET A 160 -17.14 31.58 -8.45
N LEU A 161 -16.42 32.50 -9.08
CA LEU A 161 -14.99 32.40 -9.37
C LEU A 161 -14.14 32.28 -8.09
N ASN A 162 -14.40 33.11 -7.08
CA ASN A 162 -13.74 33.04 -5.78
C ASN A 162 -13.93 31.68 -5.11
N ASN A 163 -15.13 31.11 -5.23
CA ASN A 163 -15.42 29.78 -4.69
C ASN A 163 -14.71 28.67 -5.47
N LEU A 164 -14.69 28.72 -6.81
CA LEU A 164 -13.99 27.75 -7.65
C LEU A 164 -12.48 27.78 -7.41
N ILE A 165 -11.87 28.97 -7.33
CA ILE A 165 -10.45 29.12 -6.99
C ILE A 165 -10.18 28.62 -5.57
N SER A 166 -11.02 28.95 -4.60
CA SER A 166 -10.85 28.44 -3.23
C SER A 166 -10.97 26.92 -3.16
N GLN A 167 -11.85 26.31 -3.96
CA GLN A 167 -12.00 24.86 -4.07
C GLN A 167 -10.81 24.21 -4.76
N GLU A 168 -10.32 24.79 -5.85
CA GLU A 168 -9.14 24.27 -6.54
C GLU A 168 -7.86 24.47 -5.72
N ILE A 169 -7.71 25.57 -4.99
CA ILE A 169 -6.62 25.76 -4.00
C ILE A 169 -6.71 24.71 -2.89
N ASP A 170 -7.90 24.47 -2.31
CA ASP A 170 -8.11 23.45 -1.28
C ASP A 170 -7.77 22.04 -1.78
N LYS A 171 -8.26 21.68 -2.97
CA LYS A 171 -7.99 20.40 -3.63
C LYS A 171 -6.51 20.25 -3.96
N THR A 172 -5.86 21.33 -4.36
CA THR A 172 -4.45 21.38 -4.74
C THR A 172 -3.55 21.24 -3.51
N LEU A 173 -3.80 21.97 -2.43
CA LEU A 173 -3.07 21.83 -1.16
C LEU A 173 -3.24 20.44 -0.55
N LYS A 174 -4.45 19.84 -0.66
CA LYS A 174 -4.72 18.47 -0.21
C LYS A 174 -4.02 17.37 -1.02
N LYS A 175 -3.73 17.61 -2.29
CA LYS A 175 -3.06 16.65 -3.18
C LYS A 175 -1.54 16.73 -3.13
N GLN A 176 -0.98 17.65 -2.37
CA GLN A 176 0.43 17.99 -2.46
C GLN A 176 1.33 17.38 -1.40
N THR A 177 2.61 17.39 -1.76
CA THR A 177 3.80 17.16 -0.91
C THR A 177 3.83 18.06 0.31
N PHE A 178 3.21 19.22 0.19
CA PHE A 178 3.36 20.34 1.09
C PHE A 178 2.89 20.04 2.53
N PRO A 179 1.66 19.55 2.80
CA PRO A 179 1.27 19.38 4.19
C PRO A 179 1.91 18.13 4.83
N SER A 180 2.47 17.20 4.05
CA SER A 180 3.35 16.15 4.57
C SER A 180 4.65 16.71 5.15
N PHE A 181 5.26 17.69 4.46
CA PHE A 181 6.43 18.41 4.95
C PHE A 181 6.15 19.20 6.22
N MET A 182 4.95 19.77 6.36
CA MET A 182 4.56 20.49 7.56
C MET A 182 4.38 19.59 8.77
N VAL A 183 3.77 18.40 8.60
CA VAL A 183 3.59 17.47 9.72
C VAL A 183 4.94 16.98 10.23
N SER A 184 5.88 16.64 9.33
CA SER A 184 7.24 16.23 9.71
C SER A 184 8.05 17.32 10.42
N ALA A 185 7.69 18.59 10.25
CA ALA A 185 8.39 19.72 10.86
C ALA A 185 7.98 20.01 12.31
N ILE A 186 6.84 19.48 12.77
CA ILE A 186 6.41 19.68 14.15
C ILE A 186 7.39 18.93 15.07
N GLU A 187 8.01 19.62 16.03
CA GLU A 187 9.01 19.04 16.96
C GLU A 187 8.59 17.72 17.64
N SER A 188 7.29 17.50 17.89
CA SER A 188 6.79 16.26 18.46
C SER A 188 7.00 15.03 17.57
N PHE A 189 7.30 15.24 16.28
CA PHE A 189 7.49 14.20 15.28
C PHE A 189 8.95 13.88 14.98
N LYS A 190 9.93 14.48 15.70
CA LYS A 190 11.39 14.27 15.57
C LYS A 190 11.77 13.46 14.33
N THR A 191 11.62 14.05 13.14
CA THR A 191 11.76 13.34 11.85
C THR A 191 13.12 13.63 11.25
N ASP A 192 13.78 12.62 10.69
CA ASP A 192 15.06 12.74 9.99
C ASP A 192 14.88 12.72 8.47
N VAL A 193 13.99 11.85 7.97
CA VAL A 193 13.75 11.65 6.53
C VAL A 193 12.26 11.76 6.22
N ILE A 194 11.95 12.47 5.14
CA ILE A 194 10.60 12.57 4.58
C ILE A 194 10.59 11.84 3.25
N ILE A 195 9.59 11.01 3.03
CA ILE A 195 9.46 10.29 1.76
C ILE A 195 8.14 10.62 1.12
N ILE A 196 8.19 10.79 -0.19
CA ILE A 196 7.07 11.12 -1.06
C ILE A 196 6.96 10.10 -2.15
N GLY A 197 5.75 9.58 -2.34
CA GLY A 197 5.45 8.62 -3.40
C GLY A 197 4.79 9.29 -4.59
N GLU A 198 5.08 8.77 -5.77
CA GLU A 198 4.30 8.96 -6.98
C GLU A 198 4.09 7.58 -7.60
N TYR A 199 2.90 7.33 -8.15
CA TYR A 199 2.67 6.11 -8.90
C TYR A 199 1.77 6.31 -10.10
N SER A 200 1.95 5.42 -11.07
CA SER A 200 1.09 5.34 -12.24
C SER A 200 0.71 3.89 -12.54
N ILE A 201 -0.52 3.66 -12.96
CA ILE A 201 -1.02 2.37 -13.43
C ILE A 201 -1.38 2.52 -14.91
N ILE A 202 -0.50 2.00 -15.78
CA ILE A 202 -0.67 2.09 -17.23
C ILE A 202 -0.79 0.68 -17.78
N LYS A 203 -1.97 0.36 -18.35
CA LYS A 203 -2.36 -1.05 -18.62
C LYS A 203 -2.22 -1.84 -17.31
N ASP A 204 -1.57 -3.00 -17.34
CA ASP A 204 -1.37 -3.83 -16.15
C ASP A 204 -0.06 -3.55 -15.41
N GLU A 205 0.71 -2.51 -15.75
CA GLU A 205 1.99 -2.19 -15.10
C GLU A 205 1.83 -1.04 -14.08
N ILE A 206 2.24 -1.31 -12.85
CA ILE A 206 2.35 -0.32 -11.78
C ILE A 206 3.80 0.17 -11.76
N ASN A 207 3.96 1.48 -11.82
CA ASN A 207 5.24 2.16 -11.68
C ASN A 207 5.19 3.03 -10.40
N ILE A 208 6.17 2.89 -9.52
CA ILE A 208 6.27 3.65 -8.28
C ILE A 208 7.62 4.35 -8.20
N ASN A 209 7.58 5.65 -7.92
CA ASN A 209 8.72 6.46 -7.55
C ASN A 209 8.58 6.90 -6.09
N LEU A 210 9.62 6.71 -5.29
CA LEU A 210 9.72 7.29 -3.95
C LEU A 210 10.88 8.29 -3.93
N HIS A 211 10.65 9.49 -3.43
CA HIS A 211 11.66 10.53 -3.28
C HIS A 211 11.95 10.73 -1.79
N LEU A 212 13.22 10.59 -1.40
CA LEU A 212 13.69 10.74 -0.02
C LEU A 212 14.25 12.15 0.16
N TYR A 213 13.75 12.90 1.13
CA TYR A 213 14.18 14.26 1.44
C TYR A 213 14.66 14.35 2.88
N ASN A 214 15.67 15.19 3.10
CA ASN A 214 16.09 15.57 4.44
C ASN A 214 15.02 16.48 5.07
N SER A 215 14.57 16.15 6.27
CA SER A 215 13.48 16.89 6.94
C SER A 215 13.85 18.32 7.33
N LYS A 216 15.14 18.61 7.51
CA LYS A 216 15.63 19.92 8.00
C LYS A 216 15.67 20.97 6.89
N ASP A 217 16.10 20.58 5.69
CA ASP A 217 16.40 21.49 4.58
C ASP A 217 15.71 21.13 3.25
N PHE A 218 14.95 20.03 3.19
CA PHE A 218 14.32 19.48 1.98
C PHE A 218 15.25 19.22 0.80
N SER A 219 16.54 19.06 1.06
CA SER A 219 17.43 18.53 0.05
C SER A 219 16.99 17.10 -0.29
N LEU A 220 16.92 16.79 -1.58
CA LEU A 220 16.70 15.43 -2.06
C LEU A 220 17.92 14.58 -1.69
N ILE A 221 17.69 13.54 -0.90
CA ILE A 221 18.70 12.56 -0.51
C ILE A 221 18.90 11.57 -1.67
N ASP A 222 17.81 10.93 -2.11
CA ASP A 222 17.84 9.93 -3.17
C ASP A 222 16.42 9.70 -3.73
N SER A 223 16.32 8.89 -4.79
CA SER A 223 15.05 8.42 -5.35
C SER A 223 15.07 6.92 -5.58
N ILE A 224 13.93 6.27 -5.38
CA ILE A 224 13.71 4.85 -5.53
C ILE A 224 12.68 4.66 -6.62
N TYR A 225 13.04 3.92 -7.65
CA TYR A 225 12.11 3.48 -8.67
C TYR A 225 11.90 1.97 -8.58
N SER A 226 10.65 1.55 -8.68
CA SER A 226 10.29 0.17 -8.91
C SER A 226 9.04 0.06 -9.77
N LYS A 227 8.94 -1.07 -10.47
CA LYS A 227 7.78 -1.42 -11.27
C LYS A 227 7.45 -2.89 -11.19
N SER A 228 6.19 -3.21 -11.41
CA SER A 228 5.69 -4.59 -11.44
C SER A 228 4.33 -4.63 -12.13
N PHE A 229 3.86 -5.83 -12.45
CA PHE A 229 2.48 -6.01 -12.90
C PHE A 229 1.48 -5.97 -11.73
N ILE A 230 0.22 -5.64 -12.00
CA ILE A 230 -0.84 -5.56 -10.98
C ILE A 230 -0.99 -6.86 -10.19
N ASN A 231 -0.94 -8.01 -10.86
CA ASN A 231 -0.98 -9.33 -10.22
C ASN A 231 0.27 -9.66 -9.39
N LYS A 232 1.32 -8.84 -9.48
CA LYS A 232 2.60 -8.97 -8.77
C LYS A 232 2.88 -7.77 -7.86
N THR A 233 1.82 -7.12 -7.37
CA THR A 233 1.95 -5.98 -6.42
C THR A 233 2.66 -6.39 -5.13
N HIS A 234 2.48 -7.64 -4.69
CA HIS A 234 3.16 -8.17 -3.51
C HIS A 234 4.70 -8.15 -3.66
N ILE A 235 5.24 -8.43 -4.86
CA ILE A 235 6.67 -8.34 -5.19
C ILE A 235 7.14 -6.88 -5.18
N LEU A 236 6.33 -5.99 -5.77
CA LEU A 236 6.63 -4.56 -5.84
C LEU A 236 6.84 -3.97 -4.45
N ILE A 237 5.99 -4.34 -3.50
CA ILE A 237 6.11 -3.90 -2.10
C ILE A 237 7.44 -4.36 -1.52
N LYS A 238 7.79 -5.65 -1.63
CA LYS A 238 9.04 -6.19 -1.08
C LYS A 238 10.29 -5.57 -1.69
N ASP A 239 10.26 -5.28 -2.99
CA ASP A 239 11.35 -4.57 -3.66
C ASP A 239 11.50 -3.11 -3.21
N LEU A 240 10.38 -2.39 -3.07
CA LEU A 240 10.40 -1.02 -2.54
C LEU A 240 10.91 -0.98 -1.10
N GLU A 241 10.47 -1.94 -0.28
CA GLU A 241 10.95 -2.08 1.09
C GLU A 241 12.47 -2.27 1.11
N PHE A 242 12.99 -3.24 0.36
CA PHE A 242 14.43 -3.50 0.30
C PHE A 242 15.24 -2.30 -0.21
N LYS A 243 14.80 -1.67 -1.30
CA LYS A 243 15.45 -0.49 -1.87
C LYS A 243 15.45 0.67 -0.88
N LEU A 244 14.38 0.85 -0.12
CA LEU A 244 14.30 1.90 0.89
C LEU A 244 15.36 1.72 1.98
N LEU A 245 15.49 0.51 2.53
CA LEU A 245 16.55 0.20 3.51
C LEU A 245 17.94 0.52 2.96
N LYS A 246 18.21 0.06 1.73
CA LYS A 246 19.49 0.30 1.06
C LYS A 246 19.79 1.79 0.86
N LYS A 247 18.79 2.59 0.47
CA LYS A 247 18.96 4.05 0.29
C LYS A 247 19.16 4.80 1.60
N LEU A 248 18.60 4.28 2.69
CA LEU A 248 18.82 4.78 4.05
C LEU A 248 20.14 4.29 4.67
N LYS A 249 20.96 3.54 3.91
CA LYS A 249 22.24 2.96 4.34
C LYS A 249 22.11 1.93 5.47
N ILE A 250 21.01 1.20 5.47
CA ILE A 250 20.74 0.13 6.42
C ILE A 250 21.11 -1.19 5.74
N ASP A 251 22.21 -1.77 6.20
CA ASP A 251 22.76 -3.00 5.65
C ASP A 251 22.08 -4.22 6.31
N ILE A 252 21.29 -4.95 5.51
CA ILE A 252 20.63 -6.19 5.96
C ILE A 252 21.33 -7.44 5.40
N ASN A 253 21.50 -8.45 6.25
CA ASN A 253 22.10 -9.74 5.92
C ASN A 253 21.10 -10.69 5.22
N GLN A 254 21.54 -11.89 4.83
CA GLN A 254 20.71 -12.86 4.10
C GLN A 254 19.47 -13.31 4.89
N THR A 255 19.59 -13.50 6.21
CA THR A 255 18.46 -13.89 7.06
C THR A 255 17.45 -12.75 7.20
N GLU A 256 17.91 -11.50 7.31
CA GLU A 256 17.04 -10.32 7.37
C GLU A 256 16.36 -10.04 6.03
N LYS A 257 17.04 -10.28 4.89
CA LYS A 257 16.41 -10.26 3.56
C LYS A 257 15.30 -11.31 3.46
N GLU A 258 15.55 -12.51 3.98
CA GLU A 258 14.52 -13.54 4.03
C GLU A 258 13.33 -13.11 4.87
N GLN A 259 13.56 -12.56 6.08
CA GLN A 259 12.49 -12.02 6.92
C GLN A 259 11.70 -10.92 6.23
N LEU A 260 12.39 -9.99 5.56
CA LEU A 260 11.77 -8.92 4.77
C LEU A 260 10.90 -9.49 3.65
N SER A 261 11.29 -10.60 3.03
CA SER A 261 10.51 -11.25 1.98
C SER A 261 9.18 -11.86 2.46
N GLN A 262 9.03 -12.11 3.76
CA GLN A 262 7.83 -12.73 4.32
C GLN A 262 6.68 -11.72 4.38
N TYR A 263 5.46 -12.23 4.27
CA TYR A 263 4.25 -11.40 4.36
C TYR A 263 3.68 -11.44 5.77
N ASP A 264 3.23 -10.30 6.26
CA ASP A 264 2.44 -10.26 7.48
C ASP A 264 0.99 -10.63 7.19
N PHE A 265 0.63 -11.88 7.52
CA PHE A 265 -0.71 -12.42 7.31
C PHE A 265 -1.80 -11.76 8.16
N ASN A 266 -1.45 -11.03 9.22
CA ASN A 266 -2.45 -10.20 9.92
C ASN A 266 -2.87 -8.99 9.08
N SER A 267 -2.17 -8.68 8.00
CA SER A 267 -2.55 -7.66 7.00
C SER A 267 -3.48 -8.21 5.91
N PHE A 268 -3.88 -9.49 5.99
CA PHE A 268 -4.79 -10.10 5.03
C PHE A 268 -6.15 -9.36 4.98
N SER A 269 -6.52 -8.94 3.77
CA SER A 269 -7.79 -8.27 3.53
C SER A 269 -8.89 -9.29 3.31
N LYS A 270 -9.76 -9.51 4.30
CA LYS A 270 -10.96 -10.34 4.14
C LYS A 270 -11.95 -9.78 3.09
N LYS A 271 -11.95 -8.45 2.91
CA LYS A 271 -12.83 -7.76 1.94
C LYS A 271 -12.45 -8.12 0.50
N TYR A 272 -11.16 -8.03 0.19
CA TYR A 272 -10.61 -8.25 -1.15
C TYR A 272 -10.04 -9.65 -1.35
N TYR A 273 -10.01 -10.45 -0.28
CA TYR A 273 -9.41 -11.77 -0.22
C TYR A 273 -7.97 -11.79 -0.78
N SER A 274 -7.20 -10.78 -0.39
CA SER A 274 -5.86 -10.53 -0.88
C SER A 274 -4.89 -10.32 0.27
N LEU A 275 -3.63 -10.65 0.01
CA LEU A 275 -2.49 -10.36 0.86
C LEU A 275 -1.56 -9.47 0.03
N TYR A 276 -1.25 -8.27 0.53
CA TYR A 276 -0.34 -7.33 -0.17
C TYR A 276 -0.86 -7.01 -1.58
N PHE A 277 -2.18 -6.83 -1.66
CA PHE A 277 -2.94 -6.55 -2.89
C PHE A 277 -2.91 -7.67 -3.94
N SER A 278 -2.35 -8.84 -3.62
CA SER A 278 -2.41 -10.02 -4.48
C SER A 278 -3.29 -11.11 -3.88
N ASN A 279 -4.08 -11.75 -4.74
CA ASN A 279 -4.81 -12.98 -4.41
C ASN A 279 -4.16 -14.21 -5.06
N ILE A 280 -3.12 -14.05 -5.88
CA ILE A 280 -2.38 -15.15 -6.50
C ILE A 280 -0.89 -15.01 -6.22
N PHE A 281 -0.25 -16.13 -5.91
CA PHE A 281 1.18 -16.22 -5.59
C PHE A 281 1.77 -17.37 -6.38
N GLU A 282 2.57 -17.05 -7.39
CA GLU A 282 3.20 -18.03 -8.25
C GLU A 282 4.58 -18.42 -7.72
N SER A 283 5.01 -19.64 -8.01
CA SER A 283 6.40 -20.06 -7.82
C SER A 283 7.41 -19.18 -8.59
N SER A 284 6.97 -18.57 -9.69
CA SER A 284 7.75 -17.58 -10.45
C SER A 284 8.05 -16.33 -9.60
N ASP A 285 7.13 -15.95 -8.71
CA ASP A 285 7.23 -14.75 -7.88
C ASP A 285 8.34 -14.89 -6.84
N ILE A 286 8.54 -16.09 -6.29
CA ILE A 286 9.62 -16.37 -5.31
C ILE A 286 10.99 -16.17 -5.95
N LYS A 287 11.17 -16.63 -7.19
CA LYS A 287 12.42 -16.42 -7.95
C LYS A 287 12.66 -14.93 -8.19
N GLU A 288 11.61 -14.21 -8.54
CA GLU A 288 11.67 -12.76 -8.78
C GLU A 288 11.98 -11.97 -7.49
N ILE A 289 11.36 -12.32 -6.35
CA ILE A 289 11.66 -11.75 -5.04
C ILE A 289 13.13 -11.99 -4.68
N LYS A 290 13.62 -13.22 -4.84
CA LYS A 290 15.03 -13.57 -4.58
C LYS A 290 15.99 -12.66 -5.35
N TYR A 291 15.72 -12.46 -6.64
CA TYR A 291 16.50 -11.59 -7.51
C TYR A 291 16.45 -10.12 -7.05
N ARG A 292 15.25 -9.58 -6.80
CA ARG A 292 15.06 -8.17 -6.41
C ARG A 292 15.70 -7.85 -5.05
N LEU A 293 15.62 -8.77 -4.08
CA LEU A 293 16.22 -8.61 -2.75
C LEU A 293 17.72 -8.97 -2.72
N GLN A 294 18.31 -9.39 -3.84
CA GLN A 294 19.71 -9.77 -3.92
C GLN A 294 20.07 -10.86 -2.90
N ILE A 295 19.24 -11.90 -2.82
CA ILE A 295 19.44 -13.06 -1.95
C ILE A 295 20.38 -14.05 -2.64
N ASP A 296 21.35 -14.57 -1.90
CA ASP A 296 22.40 -15.42 -2.47
C ASP A 296 21.84 -16.73 -3.05
N ASP A 297 22.47 -17.19 -4.15
CA ASP A 297 21.93 -18.34 -4.86
C ASP A 297 22.00 -19.66 -4.09
N GLN A 298 22.98 -19.77 -3.21
CA GLN A 298 23.23 -20.92 -2.34
C GLN A 298 22.26 -21.00 -1.14
N TYR A 299 21.48 -19.94 -0.90
CA TYR A 299 20.51 -19.90 0.18
C TYR A 299 19.24 -20.67 -0.21
N ASP A 300 18.74 -21.56 0.66
CA ASP A 300 17.51 -22.34 0.45
C ASP A 300 16.25 -21.48 0.66
N PHE A 301 16.17 -20.40 -0.12
CA PHE A 301 15.18 -19.36 0.00
C PHE A 301 13.77 -19.86 -0.32
N SER A 302 13.62 -20.65 -1.38
CA SER A 302 12.30 -21.04 -1.89
C SER A 302 11.55 -21.90 -0.87
N ASN A 303 12.24 -22.88 -0.31
CA ASN A 303 11.67 -23.78 0.70
C ASN A 303 11.29 -23.02 1.97
N SER A 304 12.19 -22.16 2.45
CA SER A 304 11.91 -21.37 3.65
C SER A 304 10.76 -20.39 3.42
N HIS A 305 10.70 -19.74 2.26
CA HIS A 305 9.62 -18.83 1.89
C HIS A 305 8.27 -19.55 1.88
N TYR A 306 8.15 -20.70 1.20
CA TYR A 306 6.91 -21.49 1.19
C TYR A 306 6.51 -21.97 2.58
N LYS A 307 7.47 -22.48 3.37
CA LYS A 307 7.21 -22.95 4.73
C LYS A 307 6.58 -21.85 5.59
N ASN A 308 7.14 -20.65 5.56
CA ASN A 308 6.60 -19.49 6.27
C ASN A 308 5.25 -19.06 5.70
N PHE A 309 5.07 -19.10 4.37
CA PHE A 309 3.81 -18.76 3.71
C PHE A 309 2.66 -19.68 4.14
N PHE A 310 2.85 -21.01 4.07
CA PHE A 310 1.85 -21.99 4.48
C PHE A 310 1.55 -21.94 5.97
N ARG A 311 2.58 -21.72 6.81
CA ARG A 311 2.39 -21.51 8.25
C ARG A 311 1.50 -20.29 8.49
N GLY A 312 1.77 -19.17 7.81
CA GLY A 312 0.97 -17.95 7.92
C GLY A 312 -0.49 -18.12 7.49
N LEU A 313 -0.73 -18.81 6.36
CA LEU A 313 -2.09 -19.16 5.91
C LEU A 313 -2.84 -19.99 6.95
N PHE A 314 -2.17 -21.00 7.51
CA PHE A 314 -2.75 -21.90 8.51
C PHE A 314 -3.08 -21.16 9.82
N GLU A 315 -2.11 -20.44 10.39
CA GLU A 315 -2.28 -19.71 11.66
C GLU A 315 -3.38 -18.66 11.58
N ASN A 316 -3.55 -18.03 10.40
CA ASN A 316 -4.56 -17.01 10.17
C ASN A 316 -5.89 -17.54 9.61
N LYS A 317 -6.01 -18.88 9.42
CA LYS A 317 -7.20 -19.55 8.90
C LYS A 317 -7.69 -18.98 7.56
N ILE A 318 -6.74 -18.68 6.67
CA ILE A 318 -7.03 -18.17 5.33
C ILE A 318 -7.24 -19.37 4.42
N GLY A 319 -8.39 -19.46 3.77
CA GLY A 319 -8.67 -20.49 2.77
C GLY A 319 -7.93 -20.21 1.47
N TYR A 320 -7.44 -21.24 0.82
CA TYR A 320 -6.67 -21.11 -0.41
C TYR A 320 -6.86 -22.34 -1.31
N MET A 321 -6.48 -22.17 -2.57
CA MET A 321 -6.36 -23.22 -3.55
C MET A 321 -4.90 -23.32 -3.98
N ILE A 322 -4.49 -24.50 -4.41
CA ILE A 322 -3.16 -24.71 -5.01
C ILE A 322 -3.30 -25.22 -6.44
N LYS A 323 -2.37 -24.81 -7.30
CA LYS A 323 -2.14 -25.41 -8.61
C LYS A 323 -0.79 -26.10 -8.59
N LEU A 324 -0.73 -27.31 -9.14
CA LEU A 324 0.51 -28.08 -9.25
C LEU A 324 1.06 -27.97 -10.66
N TYR A 325 2.38 -28.05 -10.80
CA TYR A 325 3.01 -28.16 -12.11
C TYR A 325 2.45 -29.37 -12.85
N ASP A 326 2.22 -29.21 -14.17
CA ASP A 326 1.61 -30.19 -15.07
C ASP A 326 0.12 -30.50 -14.81
N ASP A 327 -0.59 -29.69 -14.01
CA ASP A 327 -2.05 -29.78 -13.86
C ASP A 327 -2.73 -28.42 -14.09
N ASP A 328 -3.74 -28.39 -14.96
CA ASP A 328 -4.50 -27.17 -15.25
C ASP A 328 -5.47 -26.77 -14.14
N ASN A 329 -5.68 -27.62 -13.13
CA ASN A 329 -6.73 -27.45 -12.13
C ASN A 329 -6.22 -26.86 -10.82
N TYR A 330 -7.02 -25.96 -10.25
CA TYR A 330 -6.86 -25.51 -8.88
C TYR A 330 -7.57 -26.45 -7.90
N TYR A 331 -6.88 -26.79 -6.82
CA TYR A 331 -7.37 -27.66 -5.76
C TYR A 331 -7.69 -26.88 -4.51
N GLN A 332 -8.94 -26.97 -4.06
CA GLN A 332 -9.34 -26.38 -2.79
C GLN A 332 -8.64 -27.12 -1.64
N VAL A 333 -7.94 -26.34 -0.81
CA VAL A 333 -7.33 -26.83 0.43
C VAL A 333 -8.28 -26.61 1.60
N TYR A 334 -8.54 -27.68 2.33
CA TYR A 334 -9.44 -27.70 3.49
C TYR A 334 -8.68 -27.60 4.79
N SER A 335 -7.51 -28.25 4.86
CA SER A 335 -6.63 -28.14 6.01
C SER A 335 -5.17 -28.32 5.60
N THR A 336 -4.28 -27.72 6.38
CA THR A 336 -2.84 -27.96 6.36
C THR A 336 -2.51 -28.70 7.64
N GLU A 337 -1.95 -29.91 7.54
CA GLU A 337 -1.65 -30.74 8.71
C GLU A 337 -0.23 -30.51 9.24
N SER A 338 0.74 -30.37 8.34
CA SER A 338 2.15 -30.21 8.70
C SER A 338 2.94 -29.52 7.60
N TYR A 339 4.04 -28.88 8.01
CA TYR A 339 5.02 -28.22 7.14
C TYR A 339 6.41 -28.73 7.49
N ASN A 340 7.08 -29.33 6.52
CA ASN A 340 8.46 -29.79 6.63
C ASN A 340 9.40 -28.77 5.99
N ASN A 341 10.68 -29.10 5.87
CA ASN A 341 11.64 -28.20 5.24
C ASN A 341 11.44 -28.07 3.72
N SER A 342 10.94 -29.10 3.02
CA SER A 342 10.76 -29.08 1.56
C SER A 342 9.34 -29.37 1.10
N SER A 343 8.40 -29.58 2.02
CA SER A 343 7.07 -30.08 1.67
C SER A 343 5.99 -29.62 2.66
N VAL A 344 4.74 -29.71 2.23
CA VAL A 344 3.55 -29.46 3.04
C VAL A 344 2.56 -30.60 2.91
N THR A 345 1.96 -30.99 4.03
CA THR A 345 0.86 -31.98 4.05
C THR A 345 -0.47 -31.23 4.09
N ILE A 346 -1.31 -31.47 3.10
CA ILE A 346 -2.61 -30.80 2.95
C ILE A 346 -3.74 -31.78 2.67
N ASP A 347 -4.95 -31.44 3.10
CA ASP A 347 -6.19 -32.11 2.75
C ASP A 347 -6.88 -31.37 1.59
N ILE A 348 -7.07 -32.07 0.47
CA ILE A 348 -7.72 -31.52 -0.73
C ILE A 348 -8.86 -32.42 -1.23
N LEU A 349 -9.92 -31.79 -1.76
CA LEU A 349 -11.01 -32.47 -2.46
C LEU A 349 -10.81 -32.36 -3.97
N ARG A 350 -10.87 -33.50 -4.67
CA ARG A 350 -11.14 -33.53 -6.11
C ARG A 350 -12.18 -34.61 -6.39
N SER A 351 -13.16 -34.31 -7.24
CA SER A 351 -14.23 -35.22 -7.64
C SER A 351 -13.77 -36.36 -8.56
N ASP A 352 -12.69 -36.18 -9.35
CA ASP A 352 -12.44 -37.03 -10.53
C ASP A 352 -11.01 -37.57 -10.67
N TRP A 353 -10.33 -37.87 -9.57
CA TRP A 353 -9.03 -38.55 -9.62
C TRP A 353 -9.16 -40.06 -9.80
N LYS A 354 -9.22 -40.50 -11.06
CA LYS A 354 -8.98 -41.92 -11.39
C LYS A 354 -7.66 -42.21 -12.11
N ASN A 355 -6.86 -41.25 -12.61
CA ASN A 355 -5.78 -41.63 -13.55
C ASN A 355 -4.43 -40.87 -13.60
N GLN A 356 -4.07 -39.93 -12.71
CA GLN A 356 -2.88 -39.09 -13.01
C GLN A 356 -1.79 -38.89 -11.96
N VAL A 357 -1.76 -39.63 -10.86
CA VAL A 357 -0.55 -39.65 -10.02
C VAL A 357 -0.22 -41.09 -9.68
N GLY A 358 0.96 -41.54 -10.10
CA GLY A 358 1.54 -42.87 -9.85
C GLY A 358 1.85 -43.13 -8.36
N GLY A 359 0.86 -42.91 -7.50
CA GLY A 359 0.85 -43.40 -6.13
C GLY A 359 0.42 -44.86 -6.16
N ILE A 360 1.36 -45.76 -5.90
CA ILE A 360 1.12 -47.19 -5.69
C ILE A 360 0.08 -47.32 -4.56
N SER A 361 -1.17 -47.62 -4.90
CA SER A 361 -2.16 -48.07 -3.93
C SER A 361 -2.30 -49.59 -4.05
N ASN A 362 -1.85 -50.29 -3.01
CA ASN A 362 -2.10 -51.71 -2.87
C ASN A 362 -3.60 -51.94 -2.63
N ARG A 363 -4.20 -52.65 -3.58
CA ARG A 363 -5.39 -53.51 -3.54
C ARG A 363 -6.54 -53.21 -2.56
N GLU A 364 -7.68 -53.04 -3.23
CA GLU A 364 -8.99 -53.68 -3.00
C GLU A 364 -9.85 -53.25 -1.80
N THR A 365 -11.09 -52.92 -2.18
CA THR A 365 -12.29 -52.68 -1.39
C THR A 365 -12.39 -51.34 -0.66
N ARG A 366 -13.17 -50.40 -1.22
CA ARG A 366 -14.45 -49.94 -0.65
C ARG A 366 -15.03 -48.74 -1.41
N LEU A 367 -16.28 -48.94 -1.86
CA LEU A 367 -17.40 -48.01 -2.02
C LEU A 367 -17.07 -46.51 -2.20
N GLU A 368 -17.38 -46.05 -3.42
CA GLU A 368 -17.39 -44.66 -3.85
C GLU A 368 -18.29 -43.81 -2.94
N SER A 369 -17.68 -42.82 -2.29
CA SER A 369 -18.33 -41.71 -1.58
C SER A 369 -18.23 -40.45 -2.46
N PRO A 370 -19.27 -39.60 -2.58
CA PRO A 370 -19.25 -38.42 -3.44
C PRO A 370 -18.38 -37.25 -2.93
N LYS A 371 -17.53 -37.46 -1.92
CA LYS A 371 -16.64 -36.45 -1.33
C LYS A 371 -15.30 -37.08 -0.95
N SER A 372 -14.46 -37.40 -1.94
CA SER A 372 -13.11 -37.90 -1.67
C SER A 372 -12.19 -36.77 -1.24
N GLN A 373 -12.05 -36.60 0.07
CA GLN A 373 -10.92 -35.89 0.71
C GLN A 373 -9.68 -36.78 0.64
N ARG A 374 -8.54 -36.23 0.22
CA ARG A 374 -7.25 -36.93 0.21
C ARG A 374 -6.19 -36.06 0.86
N ILE A 375 -5.57 -36.60 1.90
CA ILE A 375 -4.36 -36.05 2.50
C ILE A 375 -3.19 -36.34 1.55
N MET A 376 -2.46 -35.30 1.16
CA MET A 376 -1.28 -35.42 0.29
C MET A 376 -0.12 -34.61 0.83
N ASN A 377 1.07 -35.20 0.71
CA ASN A 377 2.33 -34.51 0.97
C ASN A 377 2.86 -33.99 -0.37
N ILE A 378 2.96 -32.68 -0.50
CA ILE A 378 3.31 -31.98 -1.74
C ILE A 378 4.65 -31.31 -1.53
N GLN A 379 5.63 -31.56 -2.42
CA GLN A 379 6.90 -30.83 -2.35
C GLN A 379 6.67 -29.38 -2.78
N TYR A 380 7.38 -28.45 -2.17
CA TYR A 380 7.30 -27.04 -2.53
C TYR A 380 7.68 -26.78 -3.99
N SER A 381 8.57 -27.61 -4.54
CA SER A 381 8.94 -27.59 -5.97
C SER A 381 7.79 -27.89 -6.92
N ASP A 382 6.76 -28.58 -6.45
CA ASP A 382 5.67 -29.08 -7.29
C ASP A 382 4.50 -28.08 -7.37
N ILE A 383 4.54 -27.01 -6.57
CA ILE A 383 3.51 -25.98 -6.54
C ILE A 383 3.79 -24.96 -7.64
N GLU A 384 2.85 -24.82 -8.57
CA GLU A 384 2.89 -23.80 -9.60
C GLU A 384 2.41 -22.46 -9.02
N SER A 385 1.25 -22.45 -8.38
CA SER A 385 0.65 -21.25 -7.78
C SER A 385 -0.23 -21.54 -6.57
N ILE A 386 -0.41 -20.53 -5.72
CA ILE A 386 -1.33 -20.51 -4.59
C ILE A 386 -2.32 -19.38 -4.83
N TYR A 387 -3.60 -19.71 -4.89
CA TYR A 387 -4.68 -18.75 -5.06
C TYR A 387 -5.44 -18.58 -3.74
N LEU A 388 -5.48 -17.36 -3.21
CA LEU A 388 -6.33 -17.01 -2.10
C LEU A 388 -7.78 -16.97 -2.62
N HIS A 389 -8.52 -18.04 -2.36
CA HIS A 389 -9.90 -18.17 -2.76
C HIS A 389 -10.85 -17.86 -1.62
N ARG A 390 -11.72 -16.86 -1.81
CA ARG A 390 -12.90 -16.72 -0.97
C ARG A 390 -13.86 -17.83 -1.38
N GLY A 391 -14.05 -18.84 -0.53
CA GLY A 391 -15.00 -19.95 -0.71
C GLY A 391 -16.49 -19.57 -0.90
N GLN A 392 -16.77 -18.34 -1.33
CA GLN A 392 -18.03 -17.81 -1.81
C GLN A 392 -17.74 -16.77 -2.91
N ASP A 393 -17.34 -17.23 -4.10
CA ASP A 393 -17.79 -16.54 -5.31
C ASP A 393 -19.24 -16.97 -5.54
N ASN A 394 -20.09 -15.97 -5.58
CA ASN A 394 -21.53 -16.08 -5.47
C ASN A 394 -22.07 -16.65 -6.79
N LEU A 395 -21.97 -17.98 -7.00
CA LEU A 395 -22.79 -18.67 -7.99
C LEU A 395 -24.27 -18.32 -7.74
N ILE A 396 -24.65 -18.06 -6.48
CA ILE A 396 -25.96 -17.56 -6.07
C ILE A 396 -26.18 -16.08 -6.45
N SER A 397 -25.19 -15.18 -6.52
CA SER A 397 -25.43 -13.82 -7.06
C SER A 397 -25.35 -13.74 -8.57
N LEU A 398 -24.55 -14.59 -9.23
CA LEU A 398 -24.63 -14.77 -10.68
C LEU A 398 -25.97 -15.40 -11.06
N LEU A 399 -26.43 -16.44 -10.35
CA LEU A 399 -27.77 -17.03 -10.52
C LEU A 399 -28.89 -16.08 -10.10
N LYS A 400 -28.75 -15.25 -9.06
CA LYS A 400 -29.75 -14.21 -8.73
C LYS A 400 -29.78 -13.12 -9.78
N GLN A 401 -28.64 -12.67 -10.31
CA GLN A 401 -28.61 -11.70 -11.41
C GLN A 401 -29.21 -12.30 -12.69
N ILE A 402 -28.89 -13.55 -13.04
CA ILE A 402 -29.49 -14.29 -14.16
C ILE A 402 -30.99 -14.53 -13.92
N THR A 403 -31.42 -14.86 -12.70
CA THR A 403 -32.84 -15.11 -12.37
C THR A 403 -33.64 -13.82 -12.36
N ILE A 404 -33.10 -12.72 -11.81
CA ILE A 404 -33.71 -11.38 -11.86
C ILE A 404 -33.78 -10.90 -13.30
N TYR A 405 -32.71 -11.02 -14.09
CA TYR A 405 -32.75 -10.69 -15.52
C TYR A 405 -33.71 -11.58 -16.31
N SER A 406 -33.76 -12.89 -16.06
CA SER A 406 -34.67 -13.82 -16.74
C SER A 406 -36.12 -13.56 -16.34
N SER A 407 -36.37 -13.14 -15.10
CA SER A 407 -37.71 -12.77 -14.60
C SER A 407 -38.15 -11.42 -15.17
N VAL A 408 -37.25 -10.45 -15.26
CA VAL A 408 -37.52 -9.15 -15.90
C VAL A 408 -37.76 -9.33 -17.41
N ILE A 409 -36.96 -10.15 -18.09
CA ILE A 409 -37.15 -10.49 -19.51
C ILE A 409 -38.47 -11.24 -19.70
N ALA A 410 -38.81 -12.21 -18.84
CA ALA A 410 -40.09 -12.95 -18.92
C ALA A 410 -41.31 -12.06 -18.60
N VAL A 411 -41.19 -11.11 -17.66
CA VAL A 411 -42.24 -10.12 -17.35
C VAL A 411 -42.38 -9.11 -18.49
N VAL A 412 -41.29 -8.66 -19.12
CA VAL A 412 -41.31 -7.79 -20.31
C VAL A 412 -41.86 -8.54 -21.53
N PHE A 413 -41.59 -9.85 -21.67
CA PHE A 413 -42.17 -10.68 -22.73
C PHE A 413 -43.67 -10.95 -22.50
N LEU A 414 -44.11 -11.12 -21.25
CA LEU A 414 -45.53 -11.31 -20.90
C LEU A 414 -46.34 -10.00 -20.95
N LEU A 415 -45.72 -8.85 -20.66
CA LEU A 415 -46.35 -7.53 -20.80
C LEU A 415 -46.45 -7.05 -22.25
N ASN A 416 -45.58 -7.53 -23.15
CA ASN A 416 -45.68 -7.30 -24.60
C ASN A 416 -46.56 -8.31 -25.35
N ILE A 417 -47.25 -9.22 -24.64
CA ILE A 417 -48.31 -10.08 -25.21
C ILE A 417 -49.72 -9.57 -24.83
N PHE A 418 -49.83 -8.49 -24.04
CA PHE A 418 -51.11 -7.84 -23.69
C PHE A 418 -51.09 -6.30 -23.80
N ILE A 419 -50.29 -5.76 -24.74
CA ILE A 419 -50.48 -4.41 -25.31
C ILE A 419 -50.41 -4.51 -26.84
#